data_AF-A0A6M3K0A6-F1
#
_entry.id   AF-A0A6M3K0A6-F1
#
_cell.length_a   1.000
_cell.length_b   1.000
_cell.length_c   1.000
_cell.angle_alpha   90.00
_cell.angle_beta   90.00
_cell.angle_gamma   90.00
#
_symmetry.space_group_name_H-M   'P 1'
#
loop_
_entity.id
_entity.type
_entity.pdbx_description
1 polymer ?
#
loop_
_entity_poly.entity_id
_entity_poly.type
_entity_poly.pdbx_seq_one_letter_code
_entity_poly.pdbx_strand_id
1 'polypeptide(L)'
;MGTIIQWRRGTAAQWTAANPTLLAGELGVETDTGKMKIGDGTTAWTSLAYYAAGAVLDSAYTAADEVMVGTGAGTHAQITLAASQFLAKKATGTATNVTAAEARTILDVPTTTEAILDTLLTEQGDVIYASAASTPAALAHGTSGQVLTSGGHAANPSWTFVGGAAIVVAETEVFASTSPDPSAWTDLDLSGTIGANSALVLLKARCSVGQDSVAFRKNGDTDEFYQANFSLGVALGDVGATLYGAFLVATDATGVIEWKAQSGAGAYTIDVIAYIK
;
A
#
# COMPACT_ATOMS: atom_id res chain seq x y z
N MET A 1 -76.15 -13.40 21.95
CA MET A 1 -75.43 -14.19 22.98
C MET A 1 -74.56 -15.20 22.27
N GLY A 2 -73.26 -15.23 22.57
CA GLY A 2 -72.38 -16.30 22.09
C GLY A 2 -72.49 -17.51 23.00
N THR A 3 -72.48 -18.72 22.43
CA THR A 3 -72.35 -19.96 23.20
C THR A 3 -70.93 -20.08 23.71
N ILE A 4 -70.76 -20.17 25.03
CA ILE A 4 -69.46 -20.46 25.65
C ILE A 4 -69.36 -21.98 25.77
N ILE A 5 -68.42 -22.58 25.03
CA ILE A 5 -68.07 -23.99 25.21
C ILE A 5 -67.11 -24.07 26.41
N GLN A 6 -67.46 -24.89 27.41
CA GLN A 6 -66.59 -25.20 28.55
C GLN A 6 -66.23 -26.68 28.55
N TRP A 7 -64.94 -26.97 28.65
CA TRP A 7 -64.44 -28.33 28.86
C TRP A 7 -64.72 -28.81 30.28
N ARG A 8 -64.80 -30.13 30.47
CA ARG A 8 -64.89 -30.71 31.81
C ARG A 8 -63.60 -30.38 32.57
N ARG A 9 -63.73 -29.86 33.79
CA ARG A 9 -62.61 -29.29 34.53
C ARG A 9 -62.75 -29.46 36.05
N GLY A 10 -61.61 -29.50 36.76
CA GLY A 10 -61.51 -29.62 38.21
C GLY A 10 -60.05 -29.64 38.64
N THR A 11 -59.77 -29.60 39.95
CA THR A 11 -58.40 -29.80 40.46
C THR A 11 -57.92 -31.23 40.25
N ALA A 12 -56.60 -31.46 40.22
CA ALA A 12 -56.02 -32.80 40.12
C ALA A 12 -56.54 -33.75 41.23
N ALA A 13 -56.75 -33.21 42.44
CA ALA A 13 -57.33 -33.95 43.56
C ALA A 13 -58.80 -34.32 43.30
N GLN A 14 -59.62 -33.39 42.79
CA GLN A 14 -61.03 -33.65 42.45
C GLN A 14 -61.16 -34.68 41.33
N TRP A 15 -60.30 -34.61 40.31
CA TRP A 15 -60.29 -35.59 39.22
C TRP A 15 -59.85 -36.98 39.67
N THR A 16 -58.81 -37.06 40.51
CA THR A 16 -58.34 -38.33 41.09
C THR A 16 -59.40 -38.95 42.00
N ALA A 17 -60.10 -38.14 42.80
CA ALA A 17 -61.15 -38.62 43.69
C ALA A 17 -62.40 -39.10 42.94
N ALA A 18 -62.83 -38.38 41.90
CA ALA A 18 -63.97 -38.77 41.07
C ALA A 18 -63.64 -39.95 40.14
N ASN A 19 -62.39 -40.05 39.71
CA ASN A 19 -61.83 -41.03 38.77
C ASN A 19 -62.76 -41.45 37.61
N PRO A 20 -63.38 -40.51 36.87
CA PRO A 20 -64.35 -40.87 35.84
C PRO A 20 -63.68 -41.49 34.61
N THR A 21 -64.41 -42.34 33.89
CA THR A 21 -64.09 -42.68 32.49
C THR A 21 -64.62 -41.56 31.59
N LEU A 22 -63.73 -40.89 30.86
CA LEU A 22 -64.09 -39.86 29.88
C LEU A 22 -64.50 -40.52 28.56
N LEU A 23 -65.47 -39.92 27.84
CA LEU A 23 -65.86 -40.40 26.52
C LEU A 23 -64.68 -40.32 25.54
N ALA A 24 -64.72 -41.14 24.48
CA ALA A 24 -63.70 -41.10 23.45
C ALA A 24 -63.62 -39.70 22.82
N GLY A 25 -62.45 -39.06 22.92
CA GLY A 25 -62.21 -37.68 22.46
C GLY A 25 -62.62 -36.57 23.43
N GLU A 26 -63.17 -36.89 24.60
CA GLU A 26 -63.54 -35.90 25.62
C GLU A 26 -62.29 -35.35 26.32
N LEU A 27 -62.14 -34.02 26.33
CA LEU A 27 -61.05 -33.33 27.01
C LEU A 27 -61.39 -33.08 28.48
N GLY A 28 -60.53 -33.53 29.39
CA GLY A 28 -60.57 -33.18 30.81
C GLY A 28 -59.37 -32.33 31.21
N VAL A 29 -59.61 -31.25 31.95
CA VAL A 29 -58.57 -30.26 32.32
C VAL A 29 -58.40 -30.20 33.84
N GLU A 30 -57.16 -30.34 34.31
CA GLU A 30 -56.75 -30.05 35.68
C GLU A 30 -56.52 -28.54 35.85
N THR A 31 -57.38 -27.86 36.62
CA THR A 31 -57.37 -26.40 36.73
C THR A 31 -56.22 -25.83 37.56
N ASP A 32 -55.62 -26.65 38.40
CA ASP A 32 -54.52 -26.30 39.32
C ASP A 32 -53.13 -26.66 38.77
N THR A 33 -53.03 -27.63 37.87
CA THR A 33 -51.75 -28.05 37.27
C THR A 33 -51.59 -27.64 35.81
N GLY A 34 -52.69 -27.23 35.14
CA GLY A 34 -52.70 -26.91 33.71
C GLY A 34 -52.58 -28.13 32.80
N LYS A 35 -52.62 -29.35 33.35
CA LYS A 35 -52.53 -30.60 32.58
C LYS A 35 -53.90 -30.97 32.01
N MET A 36 -53.89 -31.71 30.90
CA MET A 36 -55.12 -32.23 30.30
C MET A 36 -54.96 -33.71 29.94
N LYS A 37 -56.08 -34.44 29.93
CA LYS A 37 -56.16 -35.82 29.41
C LYS A 37 -57.30 -35.90 28.40
N ILE A 38 -57.16 -36.77 27.41
CA ILE A 38 -58.21 -37.03 26.41
C ILE A 38 -58.73 -38.45 26.67
N GLY A 39 -60.05 -38.59 26.84
CA GLY A 39 -60.68 -39.88 27.04
C GLY A 39 -60.57 -40.78 25.82
N ASP A 40 -60.43 -42.08 26.08
CA ASP A 40 -60.49 -43.15 25.08
C ASP A 40 -61.84 -43.91 25.14
N GLY A 41 -62.74 -43.50 26.05
CA GLY A 41 -64.05 -44.13 26.25
C GLY A 41 -64.05 -45.34 27.19
N THR A 42 -62.89 -45.79 27.69
CA THR A 42 -62.80 -47.03 28.49
C THR A 42 -61.91 -46.90 29.72
N THR A 43 -60.83 -46.12 29.64
CA THR A 43 -59.84 -45.94 30.72
C THR A 43 -60.29 -44.87 31.71
N ALA A 44 -60.19 -45.18 33.01
CA ALA A 44 -60.48 -44.22 34.08
C ALA A 44 -59.41 -43.11 34.15
N TRP A 45 -59.79 -41.92 34.61
CA TRP A 45 -58.93 -40.73 34.71
C TRP A 45 -57.54 -41.00 35.28
N THR A 46 -57.43 -41.74 36.38
CA THR A 46 -56.14 -42.02 37.05
C THR A 46 -55.19 -42.82 36.18
N SER A 47 -55.73 -43.63 35.27
CA SER A 47 -54.97 -44.52 34.37
C SER A 47 -54.77 -43.93 32.97
N LEU A 48 -55.54 -42.91 32.59
CA LEU A 48 -55.34 -42.19 31.33
C LEU A 48 -53.98 -41.48 31.31
N ALA A 49 -53.29 -41.54 30.17
CA ALA A 49 -52.08 -40.76 29.96
C ALA A 49 -52.41 -39.26 29.87
N TYR A 50 -51.50 -38.42 30.35
CA TYR A 50 -51.59 -36.99 30.08
C TYR A 50 -51.39 -36.70 28.60
N TYR A 51 -52.20 -35.80 28.06
CA TYR A 51 -51.89 -35.19 26.79
C TYR A 51 -50.67 -34.29 26.97
N ALA A 52 -49.55 -34.73 26.41
CA ALA A 52 -48.38 -33.89 26.25
C ALA A 52 -48.51 -33.18 24.90
N ALA A 53 -48.84 -31.88 24.93
CA ALA A 53 -48.46 -31.02 23.81
C ALA A 53 -46.94 -31.16 23.69
N GLY A 54 -46.44 -31.63 22.54
CA GLY A 54 -45.07 -32.10 22.35
C GLY A 54 -44.09 -31.38 23.29
N ALA A 55 -43.56 -32.12 24.26
CA ALA A 55 -42.72 -31.66 25.36
C ALA A 55 -41.34 -31.15 24.88
N VAL A 56 -41.32 -30.35 23.82
CA VAL A 56 -40.12 -30.01 23.06
C VAL A 56 -39.52 -28.68 23.51
N LEU A 57 -40.16 -27.93 24.42
CA LEU A 57 -39.60 -26.62 24.82
C LEU A 57 -39.08 -26.58 26.26
N ASP A 58 -39.75 -27.20 27.23
CA ASP A 58 -39.31 -27.12 28.64
C ASP A 58 -38.37 -28.28 29.04
N SER A 59 -38.62 -29.51 28.56
CA SER A 59 -37.70 -30.66 28.77
C SER A 59 -36.57 -30.77 27.75
N ALA A 60 -36.51 -29.86 26.77
CA ALA A 60 -35.48 -29.88 25.73
C ALA A 60 -34.21 -29.11 26.11
N TYR A 61 -34.07 -28.68 27.35
CA TYR A 61 -32.82 -28.15 27.89
C TYR A 61 -32.59 -28.81 29.25
N THR A 62 -31.55 -29.62 29.35
CA THR A 62 -31.21 -30.41 30.53
C THR A 62 -30.05 -29.84 31.33
N ALA A 63 -29.35 -28.87 30.74
CA ALA A 63 -28.28 -28.10 31.38
C ALA A 63 -28.34 -26.62 30.96
N ALA A 64 -27.57 -25.78 31.65
CA ALA A 64 -27.30 -24.42 31.20
C ALA A 64 -26.49 -24.43 29.88
N ASP A 65 -26.59 -23.35 29.11
CA ASP A 65 -25.81 -23.11 27.89
C ASP A 65 -26.03 -24.13 26.75
N GLU A 66 -27.17 -24.83 26.76
CA GLU A 66 -27.61 -25.70 25.66
C GLU A 66 -28.41 -24.93 24.59
N VAL A 67 -28.18 -25.27 23.32
CA VAL A 67 -28.91 -24.75 22.16
C VAL A 67 -29.46 -25.92 21.32
N MET A 68 -30.74 -25.83 20.93
CA MET A 68 -31.34 -26.79 20.01
C MET A 68 -30.98 -26.47 18.56
N VAL A 69 -30.44 -27.45 17.84
CA VAL A 69 -30.13 -27.33 16.41
C VAL A 69 -30.87 -28.39 15.59
N GLY A 70 -31.23 -28.04 14.36
CA GLY A 70 -31.74 -29.01 13.39
C GLY A 70 -30.63 -29.93 12.89
N THR A 71 -30.89 -31.23 12.85
CA THR A 71 -29.96 -32.24 12.31
C THR A 71 -30.40 -32.83 10.98
N GLY A 72 -31.60 -32.47 10.52
CA GLY A 72 -32.25 -33.03 9.33
C GLY A 72 -33.74 -32.67 9.29
N ALA A 73 -34.45 -33.16 8.27
CA ALA A 73 -35.89 -32.91 8.13
C ALA A 73 -36.64 -33.51 9.33
N GLY A 74 -37.22 -32.66 10.17
CA GLY A 74 -37.99 -33.06 11.35
C GLY A 74 -37.17 -33.58 12.53
N THR A 75 -35.83 -33.51 12.47
CA THR A 75 -34.94 -33.96 13.55
C THR A 75 -34.17 -32.79 14.17
N HIS A 76 -34.02 -32.84 15.48
CA HIS A 76 -33.25 -31.87 16.25
C HIS A 76 -32.33 -32.59 17.25
N ALA A 77 -31.27 -31.89 17.68
CA ALA A 77 -30.38 -32.31 18.74
C ALA A 77 -29.97 -31.11 19.60
N GLN A 78 -29.63 -31.39 20.85
CA GLN A 78 -29.02 -30.41 21.75
C GLN A 78 -27.52 -30.30 21.49
N ILE A 79 -27.00 -29.08 21.59
CA ILE A 79 -25.57 -28.83 21.64
C ILE A 79 -25.30 -27.94 22.85
N THR A 80 -24.46 -28.41 23.77
CA THR A 80 -23.97 -27.63 24.93
C THR A 80 -22.80 -26.77 24.50
N LEU A 81 -22.89 -25.43 24.58
CA LEU A 81 -21.76 -24.55 24.31
C LEU A 81 -20.83 -24.47 25.52
N ALA A 82 -19.61 -24.96 25.39
CA ALA A 82 -18.60 -24.73 26.42
C ALA A 82 -18.01 -23.30 26.32
N ALA A 83 -17.28 -22.89 27.36
CA ALA A 83 -16.62 -21.59 27.37
C ALA A 83 -15.71 -21.38 26.14
N SER A 84 -15.79 -20.19 25.54
CA SER A 84 -15.01 -19.79 24.36
C SER A 84 -15.23 -20.63 23.10
N GLN A 85 -16.41 -21.26 22.98
CA GLN A 85 -16.86 -21.91 21.75
C GLN A 85 -17.90 -21.06 21.04
N PHE A 86 -17.92 -21.17 19.71
CA PHE A 86 -18.98 -20.61 18.88
C PHE A 86 -19.81 -21.74 18.32
N LEU A 87 -21.12 -21.52 18.17
CA LEU A 87 -21.96 -22.43 17.40
C LEU A 87 -21.93 -22.00 15.94
N ALA A 88 -21.47 -22.86 15.05
CA ALA A 88 -21.35 -22.54 13.63
C ALA A 88 -21.75 -23.74 12.75
N LYS A 89 -22.12 -23.44 11.50
CA LYS A 89 -22.32 -24.45 10.48
C LYS A 89 -21.12 -24.48 9.53
N LYS A 90 -20.44 -25.63 9.44
CA LYS A 90 -19.41 -25.87 8.43
C LYS A 90 -20.07 -25.97 7.05
N ALA A 91 -19.29 -25.77 5.99
CA ALA A 91 -19.76 -25.83 4.60
C ALA A 91 -20.52 -27.14 4.28
N THR A 92 -20.23 -28.22 5.00
CA THR A 92 -20.96 -29.50 4.94
C THR A 92 -21.23 -30.01 6.37
N GLY A 93 -22.36 -30.71 6.57
CA GLY A 93 -22.74 -31.28 7.86
C GLY A 93 -23.73 -30.45 8.69
N THR A 94 -23.99 -30.88 9.93
CA THR A 94 -24.86 -30.20 10.90
C THR A 94 -24.15 -29.02 11.56
N ALA A 95 -24.91 -28.13 12.19
CA ALA A 95 -24.33 -27.16 13.10
C ALA A 95 -23.60 -27.90 14.24
N THR A 96 -22.45 -27.37 14.66
CA THR A 96 -21.65 -27.93 15.75
C THR A 96 -20.89 -26.82 16.46
N ASN A 97 -20.38 -27.10 17.67
CA ASN A 97 -19.46 -26.19 18.32
C ASN A 97 -18.13 -26.19 17.57
N VAL A 98 -17.60 -24.99 17.35
CA VAL A 98 -16.29 -24.77 16.79
C VAL A 98 -15.43 -24.04 17.81
N THR A 99 -14.15 -24.37 17.83
CA THR A 99 -13.15 -23.63 18.60
C THR A 99 -13.04 -22.20 18.10
N ALA A 100 -12.52 -21.28 18.92
CA ALA A 100 -12.20 -19.92 18.47
C ALA A 100 -11.27 -19.93 17.23
N ALA A 101 -10.36 -20.91 17.12
CA ALA A 101 -9.48 -21.04 15.96
C ALA A 101 -10.24 -21.39 14.68
N GLU A 102 -11.13 -22.38 14.74
CA GLU A 102 -11.99 -22.74 13.61
C GLU A 102 -12.97 -21.61 13.25
N ALA A 103 -13.52 -20.90 14.25
CA ALA A 103 -14.41 -19.77 14.03
C ALA A 103 -13.73 -18.64 13.26
N ARG A 104 -12.47 -18.31 13.57
CA ARG A 104 -11.70 -17.32 12.79
C ARG A 104 -11.54 -17.73 11.33
N THR A 105 -11.26 -19.00 11.07
CA THR A 105 -11.14 -19.51 9.69
C THR A 105 -12.48 -19.44 8.94
N ILE A 106 -13.60 -19.73 9.61
CA ILE A 106 -14.94 -19.66 9.00
C ILE A 106 -15.36 -18.22 8.68
N LEU A 107 -15.08 -17.29 9.59
CA LEU A 107 -15.47 -15.89 9.49
C LEU A 107 -14.45 -15.03 8.72
N ASP A 108 -13.41 -15.66 8.17
CA ASP A 108 -12.28 -15.00 7.52
C ASP A 108 -11.70 -13.84 8.35
N VAL A 109 -11.64 -14.03 9.67
CA VAL A 109 -11.06 -13.04 10.57
C VAL A 109 -9.55 -13.16 10.46
N PRO A 110 -8.86 -12.14 9.92
CA PRO A 110 -7.43 -12.23 9.70
C PRO A 110 -6.70 -12.45 11.02
N THR A 111 -5.65 -13.25 10.99
CA THR A 111 -4.75 -13.36 12.14
C THR A 111 -4.06 -12.01 12.39
N THR A 112 -3.50 -11.82 13.59
CA THR A 112 -2.74 -10.59 13.89
C THR A 112 -1.60 -10.33 12.90
N THR A 113 -1.10 -11.35 12.20
CA THR A 113 -0.07 -11.22 11.17
C THR A 113 -0.65 -10.80 9.81
N GLU A 114 -1.83 -11.26 9.45
CA GLU A 114 -2.50 -10.94 8.17
C GLU A 114 -3.21 -9.57 8.22
N ALA A 115 -3.75 -9.19 9.38
CA ALA A 115 -4.40 -7.89 9.59
C ALA A 115 -3.42 -6.71 9.40
N ILE A 116 -2.12 -6.95 9.58
CA ILE A 116 -1.07 -5.94 9.39
C ILE A 116 -0.91 -5.59 7.91
N LEU A 117 -1.11 -6.52 6.96
CA LEU A 117 -0.87 -6.24 5.54
C LEU A 117 -2.03 -5.47 4.91
N ASP A 118 -3.27 -5.84 5.22
CA ASP A 118 -4.47 -5.23 4.63
C ASP A 118 -4.70 -3.79 5.11
N THR A 119 -4.22 -3.46 6.32
CA THR A 119 -4.33 -2.09 6.87
C THR A 119 -3.16 -1.18 6.50
N LEU A 120 -2.00 -1.74 6.14
CA LEU A 120 -0.80 -0.95 5.84
C LEU A 120 -0.60 -0.66 4.34
N LEU A 121 -1.05 -1.54 3.45
CA LEU A 121 -0.90 -1.35 1.99
C LEU A 121 -2.16 -0.72 1.41
N THR A 122 -2.21 0.61 1.44
CA THR A 122 -3.39 1.39 1.04
C THR A 122 -3.40 1.78 -0.43
N GLU A 123 -2.23 1.93 -1.04
CA GLU A 123 -2.07 2.38 -2.42
C GLU A 123 -1.05 1.53 -3.20
N GLN A 124 -1.11 1.58 -4.53
CA GLN A 124 -0.13 0.90 -5.37
C GLN A 124 1.25 1.51 -5.17
N GLY A 125 2.24 0.67 -4.87
CA GLY A 125 3.64 1.09 -4.74
C GLY A 125 4.06 1.44 -3.31
N ASP A 126 3.17 1.28 -2.33
CA ASP A 126 3.54 1.34 -0.91
C ASP A 126 4.61 0.30 -0.56
N VAL A 127 5.52 0.67 0.33
CA VAL A 127 6.63 -0.18 0.79
C VAL A 127 6.49 -0.45 2.28
N ILE A 128 6.39 -1.72 2.66
CA ILE A 128 6.43 -2.12 4.08
C ILE A 128 7.89 -2.15 4.55
N TYR A 129 8.14 -1.52 5.71
CA TYR A 129 9.44 -1.54 6.37
C TYR A 129 9.27 -1.68 7.89
N ALA A 130 10.34 -2.04 8.59
CA ALA A 130 10.37 -2.02 10.05
C ALA A 130 10.78 -0.64 10.53
N SER A 131 9.88 0.10 11.18
CA SER A 131 10.18 1.42 11.78
C SER A 131 10.81 1.32 13.15
N ALA A 132 10.66 0.17 13.82
CA ALA A 132 11.35 -0.23 15.04
C ALA A 132 11.32 -1.77 15.17
N ALA A 133 11.94 -2.30 16.23
CA ALA A 133 11.88 -3.72 16.55
C ALA A 133 10.41 -4.19 16.62
N SER A 134 10.08 -5.21 15.82
CA SER A 134 8.73 -5.78 15.73
C SER A 134 7.61 -4.77 15.39
N THR A 135 7.95 -3.61 14.81
CA THR A 135 6.99 -2.55 14.48
C THR A 135 7.01 -2.31 12.97
N PRO A 136 6.12 -2.94 12.20
CA PRO A 136 5.97 -2.67 10.78
C PRO A 136 5.29 -1.31 10.55
N ALA A 137 5.70 -0.64 9.48
CA ALA A 137 5.10 0.58 8.98
C ALA A 137 5.07 0.53 7.45
N ALA A 138 4.21 1.35 6.84
CA ALA A 138 4.23 1.58 5.40
C ALA A 138 4.86 2.94 5.10
N LEU A 139 5.67 2.97 4.04
CA LEU A 139 6.09 4.18 3.37
C LEU A 139 5.27 4.29 2.09
N ALA A 140 4.52 5.39 1.96
CA ALA A 140 3.73 5.65 0.76
C ALA A 140 4.62 5.65 -0.49
N HIS A 141 4.05 5.33 -1.65
CA HIS A 141 4.77 5.31 -2.92
C HIS A 141 5.53 6.62 -3.21
N GLY A 142 6.67 6.52 -3.89
CA GLY A 142 7.45 7.68 -4.32
C GLY A 142 6.85 8.39 -5.53
N THR A 143 7.41 9.55 -5.87
CA THR A 143 7.17 10.25 -7.16
C THR A 143 8.27 9.88 -8.17
N SER A 144 7.96 9.99 -9.46
CA SER A 144 8.94 9.78 -10.54
C SER A 144 10.22 10.60 -10.32
N GLY A 145 11.37 9.95 -10.52
CA GLY A 145 12.70 10.55 -10.29
C GLY A 145 13.23 10.43 -8.85
N GLN A 146 12.41 9.95 -7.91
CA GLN A 146 12.88 9.64 -6.55
C GLN A 146 13.43 8.21 -6.47
N VAL A 147 14.38 8.02 -5.55
CA VAL A 147 14.92 6.71 -5.16
C VAL A 147 14.66 6.48 -3.68
N LEU A 148 14.52 5.20 -3.30
CA LEU A 148 14.41 4.80 -1.91
C LEU A 148 15.78 4.84 -1.25
N THR A 149 15.88 5.53 -0.12
CA THR A 149 17.10 5.58 0.69
C THR A 149 16.82 5.09 2.10
N SER A 150 17.73 4.33 2.70
CA SER A 150 17.50 3.69 4.01
C SER A 150 17.84 4.55 5.22
N GLY A 151 18.56 5.67 5.06
CA GLY A 151 19.02 6.52 6.16
C GLY A 151 19.97 5.86 7.18
N GLY A 152 20.15 4.54 7.15
CA GLY A 152 20.93 3.74 8.10
C GLY A 152 20.06 2.94 9.08
N HIS A 153 20.69 2.13 9.95
CA HIS A 153 20.00 1.21 10.87
C HIS A 153 19.01 1.87 11.86
N ALA A 154 19.20 3.16 12.15
CA ALA A 154 18.41 3.91 13.12
C ALA A 154 17.52 4.99 12.47
N ALA A 155 17.33 4.93 11.16
CA ALA A 155 16.51 5.88 10.42
C ALA A 155 15.48 5.14 9.57
N ASN A 156 14.32 5.76 9.41
CA ASN A 156 13.30 5.22 8.51
C ASN A 156 13.73 5.48 7.07
N PRO A 157 13.42 4.55 6.14
CA PRO A 157 13.64 4.79 4.73
C PRO A 157 12.75 5.94 4.23
N SER A 158 13.23 6.65 3.21
CA SER A 158 12.50 7.76 2.59
C SER A 158 12.79 7.86 1.10
N TRP A 159 11.84 8.44 0.36
CA TRP A 159 12.02 8.79 -1.05
C TRP A 159 12.77 10.11 -1.16
N THR A 160 13.88 10.11 -1.90
CA THR A 160 14.65 11.32 -2.18
C THR A 160 14.98 11.41 -3.66
N PHE A 161 15.12 12.63 -4.17
CA PHE A 161 15.79 12.83 -5.44
C PHE A 161 17.30 12.57 -5.24
N VAL A 162 17.91 11.85 -6.18
CA VAL A 162 19.38 11.76 -6.21
C VAL A 162 19.88 13.05 -6.87
N GLY A 163 20.41 13.96 -6.06
CA GLY A 163 21.14 15.13 -6.55
C GLY A 163 22.49 14.68 -7.11
N GLY A 164 22.53 14.35 -8.40
CA GLY A 164 23.75 14.18 -9.17
C GLY A 164 23.74 15.15 -10.34
N ALA A 165 24.85 15.85 -10.56
CA ALA A 165 25.01 16.71 -11.72
C ALA A 165 24.98 15.84 -12.99
N ALA A 166 23.89 15.93 -13.76
CA ALA A 166 23.75 15.14 -14.98
C ALA A 166 24.62 15.72 -16.10
N ILE A 167 25.32 14.86 -16.83
CA ILE A 167 25.94 15.26 -18.09
C ILE A 167 24.85 15.43 -19.16
N VAL A 168 24.79 16.61 -19.75
CA VAL A 168 23.89 16.94 -20.86
C VAL A 168 24.73 17.00 -22.13
N VAL A 169 24.35 16.22 -23.16
CA VAL A 169 24.95 16.29 -24.51
C VAL A 169 24.17 17.32 -25.31
N ALA A 170 24.86 18.36 -25.82
CA ALA A 170 24.25 19.50 -26.48
C ALA A 170 24.61 19.59 -27.98
N GLU A 171 25.87 19.35 -28.34
CA GLU A 171 26.39 19.45 -29.72
C GLU A 171 25.96 20.76 -30.44
N THR A 172 26.05 21.90 -29.75
CA THR A 172 25.55 23.19 -30.24
C THR A 172 26.72 24.12 -30.56
N GLU A 173 26.78 24.64 -31.80
CA GLU A 173 27.70 25.72 -32.16
C GLU A 173 27.26 27.01 -31.44
N VAL A 174 28.12 27.53 -30.57
CA VAL A 174 27.85 28.73 -29.75
C VAL A 174 28.58 29.95 -30.26
N PHE A 175 29.57 29.74 -31.13
CA PHE A 175 30.36 30.82 -31.72
C PHE A 175 30.86 30.41 -33.10
N ALA A 176 30.76 31.36 -34.04
CA ALA A 176 31.38 31.27 -35.35
C ALA A 176 31.82 32.67 -35.80
N SER A 177 33.05 32.79 -36.30
CA SER A 177 33.61 34.05 -36.80
C SER A 177 34.18 33.92 -38.22
N THR A 178 34.45 35.06 -38.86
CA THR A 178 35.03 35.11 -40.22
C THR A 178 36.21 36.10 -40.37
N SER A 179 36.62 36.81 -39.31
CA SER A 179 37.72 37.81 -39.34
C SER A 179 38.21 38.12 -37.92
N PRO A 180 39.42 38.68 -37.72
CA PRO A 180 40.33 38.24 -36.67
C PRO A 180 39.69 38.25 -35.29
N ASP A 181 39.74 37.08 -34.67
CA ASP A 181 39.26 36.81 -33.32
C ASP A 181 40.26 37.27 -32.26
N PRO A 182 39.84 37.36 -31.00
CA PRO A 182 40.51 38.25 -30.08
C PRO A 182 41.87 37.70 -29.62
N SER A 183 42.90 38.54 -29.76
CA SER A 183 44.22 38.34 -29.14
C SER A 183 44.27 38.82 -27.68
N ALA A 184 43.13 39.23 -27.14
CA ALA A 184 42.90 39.56 -25.73
C ALA A 184 41.76 38.67 -25.19
N TRP A 185 41.73 38.44 -23.88
CA TRP A 185 40.64 37.69 -23.25
C TRP A 185 39.30 38.38 -23.49
N THR A 186 38.35 37.63 -24.02
CA THR A 186 37.02 38.14 -24.37
C THR A 186 35.97 37.14 -23.89
N ASP A 187 34.87 37.67 -23.35
CA ASP A 187 33.73 36.89 -22.89
C ASP A 187 33.14 36.07 -24.03
N LEU A 188 32.88 34.80 -23.74
CA LEU A 188 32.08 33.89 -24.54
C LEU A 188 30.89 33.45 -23.69
N ASP A 189 29.72 33.98 -24.02
CA ASP A 189 28.47 33.69 -23.32
C ASP A 189 27.88 32.37 -23.82
N LEU A 190 27.82 31.38 -22.92
CA LEU A 190 27.27 30.05 -23.20
C LEU A 190 25.83 29.90 -22.67
N SER A 191 25.28 30.93 -22.02
CA SER A 191 24.02 30.87 -21.28
C SER A 191 22.82 30.52 -22.16
N GLY A 192 22.88 30.77 -23.47
CA GLY A 192 21.86 30.31 -24.42
C GLY A 192 21.75 28.78 -24.52
N THR A 193 22.84 28.05 -24.27
CA THR A 193 22.91 26.57 -24.33
C THR A 193 22.88 25.94 -22.94
N ILE A 194 23.62 26.52 -21.99
CA ILE A 194 23.78 25.95 -20.63
C ILE A 194 22.88 26.64 -19.58
N GLY A 195 22.19 27.73 -19.93
CA GLY A 195 21.48 28.59 -18.97
C GLY A 195 22.44 29.43 -18.12
N ALA A 196 21.90 30.41 -17.38
CA ALA A 196 22.69 31.21 -16.43
C ALA A 196 23.05 30.38 -15.18
N ASN A 197 24.08 29.55 -15.28
CA ASN A 197 24.54 28.64 -14.23
C ASN A 197 26.08 28.51 -14.23
N SER A 198 26.66 28.23 -13.06
CA SER A 198 28.00 27.62 -13.00
C SER A 198 27.92 26.18 -13.46
N ALA A 199 28.69 25.85 -14.49
CA ALA A 199 28.73 24.53 -15.10
C ALA A 199 30.17 24.16 -15.48
N LEU A 200 30.45 22.87 -15.54
CA LEU A 200 31.64 22.34 -16.20
C LEU A 200 31.26 22.01 -17.65
N VAL A 201 31.96 22.60 -18.62
CA VAL A 201 31.61 22.52 -20.05
C VAL A 201 32.74 21.86 -20.83
N LEU A 202 32.39 20.88 -21.67
CA LEU A 202 33.23 20.33 -22.70
C LEU A 202 32.98 21.08 -24.01
N LEU A 203 33.98 21.81 -24.47
CA LEU A 203 33.99 22.54 -25.72
C LEU A 203 34.75 21.77 -26.80
N LYS A 204 34.36 21.97 -28.06
CA LYS A 204 35.17 21.63 -29.22
C LYS A 204 35.40 22.89 -30.04
N ALA A 205 36.66 23.25 -30.29
CA ALA A 205 37.00 24.40 -31.12
C ALA A 205 37.79 23.99 -32.36
N ARG A 206 37.65 24.77 -33.43
CA ARG A 206 38.48 24.69 -34.64
C ARG A 206 38.79 26.08 -35.17
N CYS A 207 39.89 26.18 -35.91
CA CYS A 207 40.19 27.31 -36.78
C CYS A 207 40.08 26.84 -38.23
N SER A 208 39.31 27.54 -39.06
CA SER A 208 39.07 27.20 -40.47
C SER A 208 40.20 27.67 -41.39
N VAL A 209 41.14 28.47 -40.89
CA VAL A 209 42.24 29.06 -41.67
C VAL A 209 43.57 28.87 -40.93
N GLY A 210 44.41 27.95 -41.41
CA GLY A 210 45.72 27.69 -40.81
C GLY A 210 45.65 26.91 -39.50
N GLN A 211 46.69 27.05 -38.68
CA GLN A 211 46.79 26.50 -37.32
C GLN A 211 47.07 27.65 -36.35
N ASP A 212 46.40 27.67 -35.20
CA ASP A 212 46.60 28.63 -34.12
C ASP A 212 46.39 27.94 -32.76
N SER A 213 46.87 28.56 -31.69
CA SER A 213 46.64 28.11 -30.32
C SER A 213 45.50 28.94 -29.71
N VAL A 214 44.52 28.26 -29.14
CA VAL A 214 43.39 28.87 -28.43
C VAL A 214 43.39 28.47 -26.97
N ALA A 215 42.90 29.37 -26.13
CA ALA A 215 42.79 29.16 -24.71
C ALA A 215 41.42 29.57 -24.19
N PHE A 216 40.94 28.82 -23.20
CA PHE A 216 39.70 29.07 -22.48
C PHE A 216 39.97 29.12 -20.98
N ARG A 217 39.31 30.03 -20.27
CA ARG A 217 39.36 30.12 -18.81
C ARG A 217 38.00 30.55 -18.25
N LYS A 218 37.84 30.41 -16.94
CA LYS A 218 36.63 30.89 -16.26
C LYS A 218 36.55 32.42 -16.37
N ASN A 219 35.35 32.97 -16.54
CA ASN A 219 35.17 34.42 -16.58
C ASN A 219 35.68 35.09 -15.29
N GLY A 220 36.44 36.17 -15.44
CA GLY A 220 37.08 36.89 -14.34
C GLY A 220 38.32 36.23 -13.74
N ASP A 221 38.82 35.14 -14.32
CA ASP A 221 40.11 34.55 -13.96
C ASP A 221 41.28 35.44 -14.45
N THR A 222 42.45 35.27 -13.85
CA THR A 222 43.68 36.00 -14.19
C THR A 222 44.74 35.12 -14.84
N ASP A 223 44.52 33.81 -14.93
CA ASP A 223 45.44 32.86 -15.56
C ASP A 223 45.66 33.19 -17.05
N GLU A 224 46.89 33.07 -17.52
CA GLU A 224 47.33 33.47 -18.87
C GLU A 224 48.07 32.31 -19.55
N PHE A 225 48.27 32.37 -20.86
CA PHE A 225 49.20 31.47 -21.54
C PHE A 225 50.28 32.26 -22.28
N TYR A 226 51.50 31.74 -22.30
CA TYR A 226 52.62 32.35 -23.01
C TYR A 226 53.23 31.36 -23.97
N GLN A 227 53.32 31.73 -25.25
CA GLN A 227 53.76 30.83 -26.31
C GLN A 227 52.80 29.61 -26.43
N ALA A 228 52.90 28.84 -27.51
CA ALA A 228 51.94 27.75 -27.79
C ALA A 228 51.98 26.57 -26.78
N ASN A 229 52.83 26.61 -25.74
CA ASN A 229 53.17 25.44 -24.91
C ASN A 229 53.03 25.64 -23.40
N PHE A 230 52.75 26.85 -22.90
CA PHE A 230 52.68 27.11 -21.45
C PHE A 230 51.31 27.66 -21.06
N SER A 231 50.43 26.76 -20.61
CA SER A 231 49.02 27.08 -20.31
C SER A 231 48.80 27.84 -19.00
N LEU A 232 49.72 27.76 -18.03
CA LEU A 232 49.65 28.40 -16.70
C LEU A 232 48.25 28.44 -16.03
N GLY A 233 47.43 27.40 -16.21
CA GLY A 233 46.10 27.29 -15.57
C GLY A 233 44.91 27.38 -16.54
N VAL A 234 45.12 27.84 -17.78
CA VAL A 234 44.06 27.88 -18.80
C VAL A 234 43.92 26.54 -19.54
N ALA A 235 42.76 26.30 -20.14
CA ALA A 235 42.56 25.20 -21.07
C ALA A 235 43.12 25.59 -22.45
N LEU A 236 44.42 25.31 -22.68
CA LEU A 236 45.17 25.63 -23.90
C LEU A 236 45.22 24.44 -24.88
N GLY A 237 45.18 24.73 -26.17
CA GLY A 237 45.36 23.71 -27.20
C GLY A 237 45.41 24.28 -28.60
N ASP A 238 46.04 23.54 -29.50
CA ASP A 238 46.14 23.89 -30.90
C ASP A 238 44.89 23.49 -31.68
N VAL A 239 44.48 24.37 -32.59
CA VAL A 239 43.37 24.18 -33.51
C VAL A 239 43.79 24.56 -34.92
N GLY A 240 43.13 24.00 -35.92
CA GLY A 240 43.44 24.31 -37.30
C GLY A 240 42.46 23.69 -38.29
N ALA A 241 42.68 23.91 -39.59
CA ALA A 241 41.73 23.54 -40.63
C ALA A 241 41.36 22.04 -40.62
N THR A 242 42.27 21.20 -40.11
CA THR A 242 42.07 19.75 -39.93
C THR A 242 42.32 19.29 -38.49
N LEU A 243 42.50 20.22 -37.55
CA LEU A 243 42.83 19.94 -36.14
C LEU A 243 41.76 20.53 -35.23
N TYR A 244 41.09 19.67 -34.48
CA TYR A 244 40.07 20.05 -33.52
C TYR A 244 40.63 19.95 -32.11
N GLY A 245 40.42 20.99 -31.30
CA GLY A 245 40.75 20.99 -29.88
C GLY A 245 39.50 20.67 -29.06
N ALA A 246 39.67 19.90 -27.98
CA ALA A 246 38.63 19.65 -26.99
C ALA A 246 39.07 20.21 -25.63
N PHE A 247 38.20 20.98 -24.99
CA PHE A 247 38.55 21.79 -23.83
C PHE A 247 37.53 21.61 -22.72
N LEU A 248 38.03 21.50 -21.49
CA LEU A 248 37.18 21.43 -20.31
C LEU A 248 37.37 22.71 -19.51
N VAL A 249 36.29 23.46 -19.30
CA VAL A 249 36.34 24.76 -18.63
C VAL A 249 35.10 24.96 -17.75
N ALA A 250 35.27 25.63 -16.62
CA ALA A 250 34.17 26.00 -15.74
C ALA A 250 33.62 27.38 -16.13
N THR A 251 32.31 27.54 -16.16
CA THR A 251 31.65 28.84 -16.33
C THR A 251 31.54 29.57 -14.99
N ASP A 252 31.32 30.88 -15.05
CA ASP A 252 30.86 31.64 -13.89
C ASP A 252 29.38 31.35 -13.57
N ALA A 253 28.82 32.05 -12.58
CA ALA A 253 27.43 31.88 -12.19
C ALA A 253 26.41 32.30 -13.26
N THR A 254 26.85 33.04 -14.28
CA THR A 254 26.01 33.53 -15.38
C THR A 254 26.14 32.69 -16.65
N GLY A 255 26.98 31.66 -16.65
CA GLY A 255 27.20 30.79 -17.81
C GLY A 255 28.24 31.34 -18.80
N VAL A 256 29.08 32.28 -18.37
CA VAL A 256 30.10 32.92 -19.22
C VAL A 256 31.48 32.33 -18.93
N ILE A 257 32.28 32.20 -19.97
CA ILE A 257 33.73 31.93 -19.92
C ILE A 257 34.47 33.03 -20.67
N GLU A 258 35.80 33.02 -20.62
CA GLU A 258 36.62 33.87 -21.47
C GLU A 258 37.47 33.02 -22.40
N TRP A 259 37.71 33.52 -23.61
CA TRP A 259 38.58 32.86 -24.58
C TRP A 259 39.47 33.86 -25.32
N LYS A 260 40.54 33.34 -25.90
CA LYS A 260 41.54 34.10 -26.65
C LYS A 260 42.27 33.19 -27.63
N ALA A 261 42.67 33.75 -28.77
CA ALA A 261 43.57 33.11 -29.73
C ALA A 261 44.97 33.76 -29.69
N GLN A 262 46.03 32.98 -29.94
CA GLN A 262 47.40 33.48 -29.89
C GLN A 262 47.71 34.47 -31.02
N SER A 263 47.39 34.11 -32.27
CA SER A 263 47.60 34.99 -33.43
C SER A 263 46.38 35.85 -33.74
N GLY A 264 45.18 35.36 -33.40
CA GLY A 264 43.91 36.02 -33.70
C GLY A 264 43.59 36.10 -35.20
N ALA A 265 44.42 35.55 -36.08
CA ALA A 265 44.33 35.78 -37.53
C ALA A 265 43.37 34.84 -38.28
N GLY A 266 42.65 33.98 -37.57
CA GLY A 266 41.82 32.90 -38.12
C GLY A 266 40.32 33.11 -37.99
N ALA A 267 39.54 32.24 -38.67
CA ALA A 267 38.10 32.13 -38.53
C ALA A 267 37.78 30.90 -37.67
N TYR A 268 37.07 31.06 -36.56
CA TYR A 268 36.90 30.00 -35.56
C TYR A 268 35.45 29.53 -35.47
N THR A 269 35.26 28.27 -35.09
CA THR A 269 33.99 27.80 -34.57
C THR A 269 34.21 27.11 -33.22
N ILE A 270 33.28 27.34 -32.30
CA ILE A 270 33.31 26.73 -30.96
C ILE A 270 31.93 26.13 -30.70
N ASP A 271 31.93 24.85 -30.36
CA ASP A 271 30.75 24.07 -30.04
C ASP A 271 30.76 23.71 -28.55
N VAL A 272 29.61 23.80 -27.89
CA VAL A 272 29.37 23.13 -26.60
C VAL A 272 28.97 21.69 -26.92
N ILE A 273 29.83 20.73 -26.58
CA ILE A 273 29.59 19.31 -26.82
C ILE A 273 28.75 18.73 -25.68
N ALA A 274 29.16 18.98 -24.44
CA ALA A 274 28.44 18.53 -23.26
C ALA A 274 28.69 19.47 -22.08
N TYR A 275 27.82 19.43 -21.07
CA TYR A 275 28.01 20.18 -19.83
C TYR A 275 27.41 19.46 -18.61
N ILE A 276 27.90 19.84 -17.43
CA ILE A 276 27.46 19.35 -16.12
C ILE A 276 27.14 20.57 -15.25
N LYS A 277 25.93 20.64 -14.68
CA LYS A 277 25.46 21.73 -13.81
C LYS A 277 25.54 21.35 -12.33
#